data_AF-A0A8C3VC41-F1
#
_entry.id   AF-A0A8C3VC41-F1
#
_cell.length_a   1.000
_cell.length_b   1.000
_cell.length_c   1.000
_cell.angle_alpha   90.00
_cell.angle_beta   90.00
_cell.angle_gamma   90.00
#
_symmetry.space_group_name_H-M   'P 1'
#
loop_
_entity.id
_entity.type
_entity.pdbx_description
1 polymer ?
#
loop_
_entity_poly.entity_id
_entity_poly.type
_entity_poly.pdbx_seq_one_letter_code
_entity_poly.pdbx_strand_id
1 'polypeptide(L)'
;MNFKMPYNKVWFNPFLLISAELYSLEITNNGPITTGAQATVQARLRMKNENATSNSYHFNWVYAPLILIEKSEQRFNSVINVTGEFPGTFPVSVWVTHKNCWLCRPIARNITVLQITEFITGNLTIAQIEDSRVTTHGSSSSTDTVTRISFSLHDPSHYFKSASFVYNWDFGDGVYRITKEPFVYCNCSSKGNRTVHLKAVAEWDQTGSVIHEKETMQKTGDFSTALELSEILSEFSPFLFLPFCSCHFSPPLALCWLIKSECIPLEGDKCHLVEISGSCYNLSHTFRDAGQYCLSVRVENGVTMLQTYHGIKVRPAGIHPAFFVLLCTALVSVMLVLVLYTTLRSNTQQKDLVEVFSYSYFELG
;
A
#
# COMPACT_ATOMS: atom_id res chain seq x y z
N MET A 1 29.54 10.26 52.43
CA MET A 1 28.42 11.14 52.85
C MET A 1 27.52 11.36 51.65
N ASN A 2 26.40 10.64 51.60
CA ASN A 2 25.39 10.74 50.55
C ASN A 2 24.42 11.87 50.91
N PHE A 3 24.46 12.99 50.17
CA PHE A 3 23.42 14.01 50.25
C PHE A 3 22.45 13.86 49.09
N LYS A 4 21.26 13.35 49.43
CA LYS A 4 20.09 13.20 48.58
C LYS A 4 19.31 14.51 48.64
N MET A 5 19.21 15.25 47.53
CA MET A 5 18.36 16.46 47.46
C MET A 5 16.88 16.06 47.29
N PRO A 6 15.93 16.74 47.96
CA PRO A 6 14.51 16.45 47.85
C PRO A 6 13.88 17.08 46.62
N TYR A 7 12.95 16.34 46.01
CA TYR A 7 12.03 16.79 44.98
C TYR A 7 11.22 18.00 45.46
N ASN A 8 11.43 19.17 44.84
CA ASN A 8 10.52 20.30 44.97
C ASN A 8 9.26 20.01 44.15
N LYS A 9 8.18 19.65 44.84
CA LYS A 9 6.81 19.70 44.32
C LYS A 9 6.49 21.15 43.98
N VAL A 10 6.51 21.47 42.69
CA VAL A 10 5.89 22.69 42.17
C VAL A 10 4.41 22.59 42.49
N TRP A 11 3.94 23.50 43.35
CA TRP A 11 2.52 23.68 43.62
C TRP A 11 1.85 24.09 42.31
N PHE A 12 1.13 23.15 41.70
CA PHE A 12 0.10 23.43 40.72
C PHE A 12 -0.93 24.34 41.40
N ASN A 13 -0.89 25.62 41.07
CA ASN A 13 -1.87 26.58 41.54
C ASN A 13 -3.16 26.35 40.71
N PRO A 14 -4.29 25.89 41.27
CA PRO A 14 -5.46 25.49 40.50
C PRO A 14 -6.36 26.68 40.10
N PHE A 15 -5.92 27.92 40.33
CA PHE A 15 -6.69 29.12 40.02
C PHE A 15 -6.19 29.80 38.74
N LEU A 16 -6.45 29.18 37.58
CA LEU A 16 -6.45 29.85 36.26
C LEU A 16 -7.27 29.05 35.23
N LEU A 17 -8.40 28.50 35.67
CA LEU A 17 -9.51 28.09 34.81
C LEU A 17 -10.65 29.06 35.13
N ILE A 18 -10.92 30.01 34.23
CA ILE A 18 -12.22 30.58 33.86
C ILE A 18 -11.92 31.66 32.81
N SER A 19 -11.89 31.24 31.55
CA SER A 19 -12.23 32.02 30.35
C SER A 19 -12.38 31.06 29.17
N ALA A 20 -13.14 29.99 29.38
CA ALA A 20 -14.03 29.50 28.34
C ALA A 20 -15.30 30.37 28.55
N GLU A 21 -15.96 31.04 27.60
CA GLU A 21 -16.38 30.61 26.28
C GLU A 21 -16.99 31.82 25.53
N LEU A 22 -16.22 32.57 24.73
CA LEU A 22 -16.84 33.56 23.82
C LEU A 22 -16.11 33.65 22.50
N TYR A 23 -14.79 33.46 22.54
CA TYR A 23 -13.92 33.46 21.37
C TYR A 23 -13.15 32.14 21.29
N SER A 24 -13.08 31.55 20.11
CA SER A 24 -12.14 30.47 19.79
C SER A 24 -11.21 30.92 18.67
N LEU A 25 -9.93 30.59 18.77
CA LEU A 25 -8.92 30.94 17.78
C LEU A 25 -8.43 29.66 17.13
N GLU A 26 -8.73 29.47 15.86
CA GLU A 26 -8.22 28.38 15.03
C GLU A 26 -6.92 28.83 14.37
N ILE A 27 -5.91 27.95 14.35
CA ILE A 27 -4.66 28.18 13.63
C ILE A 27 -4.35 26.95 12.78
N THR A 28 -4.03 27.15 11.51
CA THR A 28 -3.69 26.10 10.55
C THR A 28 -2.43 26.48 9.77
N ASN A 29 -1.70 25.46 9.31
CA ASN A 29 -0.56 25.64 8.42
C ASN A 29 -0.59 24.58 7.32
N ASN A 30 0.06 24.87 6.19
CA ASN A 30 0.13 23.99 5.02
C ASN A 30 1.39 23.11 4.97
N GLY A 31 2.12 22.98 6.08
CA GLY A 31 3.31 22.14 6.17
C GLY A 31 3.03 20.63 6.07
N PRO A 32 4.07 19.79 5.99
CA PRO A 32 5.49 20.15 5.94
C PRO A 32 5.89 20.84 4.62
N ILE A 33 6.93 21.68 4.66
CA ILE A 33 7.49 22.34 3.46
C ILE A 33 8.97 22.00 3.28
N THR A 34 9.48 22.07 2.05
CA THR A 34 10.92 21.97 1.78
C THR A 34 11.65 23.26 2.17
N THR A 35 12.90 23.19 2.64
CA THR A 35 13.77 24.37 2.90
C THR A 35 13.78 25.31 1.70
N GLY A 36 13.57 26.61 1.94
CA GLY A 36 13.47 27.64 0.89
C GLY A 36 12.07 27.79 0.26
N ALA A 37 11.16 26.83 0.46
CA ALA A 37 9.77 26.96 0.06
C ALA A 37 9.00 27.89 1.03
N GLN A 38 7.80 28.31 0.63
CA GLN A 38 6.96 29.20 1.44
C GLN A 38 5.85 28.39 2.13
N ALA A 39 5.69 28.60 3.43
CA ALA A 39 4.56 28.10 4.19
C ALA A 39 3.56 29.22 4.42
N THR A 40 2.28 28.88 4.37
CA THR A 40 1.17 29.75 4.70
C THR A 40 0.60 29.31 6.05
N VAL A 41 0.60 30.23 7.01
CA VAL A 41 -0.01 30.02 8.33
C VAL A 41 -1.21 30.95 8.46
N GLN A 42 -2.37 30.39 8.77
CA GLN A 42 -3.63 31.10 8.85
C GLN A 42 -4.19 31.02 10.27
N ALA A 43 -4.65 32.16 10.80
CA ALA A 43 -5.39 32.26 12.03
C ALA A 43 -6.82 32.76 11.76
N ARG A 44 -7.81 32.14 12.39
CA ARG A 44 -9.22 32.52 12.30
C ARG A 44 -9.84 32.62 13.69
N LEU A 45 -10.32 33.81 14.03
CA LEU A 45 -11.06 34.06 15.26
C LEU A 45 -12.54 33.77 15.01
N ARG A 46 -13.13 32.88 15.80
CA ARG A 46 -14.57 32.62 15.83
C ARG A 46 -15.18 33.15 17.12
N MET A 47 -16.42 33.63 17.03
CA MET A 47 -17.22 34.02 18.18
C MET A 47 -18.35 33.01 18.37
N LYS A 48 -18.66 32.64 19.61
CA LYS A 48 -19.74 31.68 19.93
C LYS A 48 -21.14 32.29 19.73
N ASN A 49 -21.26 33.63 19.75
CA ASN A 49 -22.49 34.38 19.48
C ASN A 49 -22.30 35.34 18.29
N GLU A 50 -23.18 35.26 17.29
CA GLU A 50 -23.13 36.04 16.04
C GLU A 50 -23.57 37.51 16.18
N ASN A 51 -23.78 38.03 17.40
CA ASN A 51 -24.01 39.46 17.58
C ASN A 51 -22.72 40.21 17.24
N ALA A 52 -22.64 40.64 15.98
CA ALA A 52 -21.53 41.32 15.36
C ALA A 52 -21.29 42.68 16.03
N THR A 53 -20.60 42.69 17.16
CA THR A 53 -19.97 43.89 17.69
C THR A 53 -19.03 44.43 16.60
N SER A 54 -19.04 45.74 16.31
CA SER A 54 -18.18 46.45 15.33
C SER A 54 -16.68 46.41 15.68
N ASN A 55 -16.27 45.45 16.49
CA ASN A 55 -14.93 45.30 16.99
C ASN A 55 -14.01 44.84 15.84
N SER A 56 -12.88 45.54 15.74
CA SER A 56 -11.74 45.12 14.94
C SER A 56 -10.69 44.50 15.86
N TYR A 57 -10.02 43.47 15.36
CA TYR A 57 -9.04 42.69 16.10
C TYR A 57 -7.66 42.84 15.48
N HIS A 58 -6.63 42.66 16.30
CA HIS A 58 -5.25 42.63 15.86
C HIS A 58 -4.59 41.29 16.19
N PHE A 59 -3.91 40.70 15.20
CA PHE A 59 -3.22 39.43 15.29
C PHE A 59 -1.72 39.66 15.45
N ASN A 60 -1.23 39.28 16.63
CA ASN A 60 0.16 39.37 17.02
C ASN A 60 0.81 38.00 16.83
N TRP A 61 1.74 37.91 15.89
CA TRP A 61 2.39 36.65 15.50
C TRP A 61 3.80 36.55 16.10
N VAL A 62 4.17 35.34 16.50
CA VAL A 62 5.56 34.96 16.82
C VAL A 62 5.91 33.75 15.96
N TYR A 63 6.86 33.97 15.07
CA TYR A 63 7.31 33.01 14.04
C TYR A 63 8.83 32.85 14.00
N ALA A 64 9.59 33.53 14.87
CA ALA A 64 11.04 33.40 14.90
C ALA A 64 11.45 31.93 15.19
N PRO A 65 12.47 31.39 14.52
CA PRO A 65 13.44 32.04 13.62
C PRO A 65 13.05 32.06 12.12
N LEU A 66 11.78 31.85 11.75
CA LEU A 66 11.33 31.90 10.35
C LEU A 66 11.38 33.34 9.80
N ILE A 67 11.53 33.44 8.49
CA ILE A 67 11.55 34.71 7.76
C ILE A 67 10.14 35.03 7.27
N LEU A 68 9.61 36.18 7.65
CA LEU A 68 8.31 36.66 7.17
C LEU A 68 8.45 37.22 5.74
N ILE A 69 7.66 36.68 4.81
CA ILE A 69 7.58 37.13 3.42
C ILE A 69 6.44 38.15 3.27
N GLU A 70 5.26 37.77 3.76
CA GLU A 70 4.05 38.57 3.62
C GLU A 70 3.14 38.39 4.84
N LYS A 71 2.41 39.44 5.20
CA LYS A 71 1.33 39.38 6.18
C LYS A 71 0.09 40.03 5.58
N SER A 72 -1.03 39.32 5.67
CA SER A 72 -2.36 39.83 5.34
C SER A 72 -3.27 39.74 6.57
N GLU A 73 -4.04 40.80 6.83
CA GLU A 73 -4.88 40.90 8.03
C GLU A 73 -6.26 41.44 7.67
N GLN A 74 -7.28 40.67 8.06
CA GLN A 74 -8.69 40.97 7.93
C GLN A 74 -9.32 41.02 9.33
N ARG A 75 -10.61 41.38 9.42
CA ARG A 75 -11.29 41.57 10.71
C ARG A 75 -11.23 40.35 11.64
N PHE A 76 -11.42 39.14 11.11
CA PHE A 76 -11.43 37.90 11.89
C PHE A 76 -10.38 36.89 11.44
N ASN A 77 -9.60 37.22 10.41
CA ASN A 77 -8.63 36.31 9.82
C ASN A 77 -7.29 37.04 9.68
N SER A 78 -6.18 36.34 9.93
CA SER A 78 -4.86 36.81 9.56
C SER A 78 -4.08 35.67 8.94
N VAL A 79 -3.29 35.99 7.92
CA VAL A 79 -2.45 35.04 7.20
C VAL A 79 -1.03 35.59 7.19
N ILE A 80 -0.06 34.74 7.47
CA ILE A 80 1.36 35.03 7.26
C ILE A 80 1.95 34.00 6.29
N ASN A 81 2.75 34.48 5.35
CA ASN A 81 3.60 33.65 4.52
C ASN A 81 5.01 33.73 5.07
N VAL A 82 5.59 32.59 5.41
CA VAL A 82 6.90 32.46 6.05
C VAL A 82 7.76 31.47 5.30
N THR A 83 9.07 31.61 5.39
CA THR A 83 10.05 30.64 4.87
C THR A 83 11.10 30.32 5.92
N GLY A 84 11.78 29.20 5.75
CA GLY A 84 12.89 28.78 6.59
C GLY A 84 14.02 28.19 5.76
N GLU A 85 15.25 28.59 6.09
CA GLU A 85 16.46 28.13 5.42
C GLU A 85 16.96 26.79 5.96
N PHE A 86 16.60 26.46 7.19
CA PHE A 86 17.08 25.27 7.89
C PHE A 86 15.95 24.26 8.13
N PRO A 87 16.23 22.94 8.01
CA PRO A 87 15.27 21.92 8.37
C PRO A 87 15.03 21.91 9.88
N GLY A 88 13.81 21.63 10.30
CA GLY A 88 13.44 21.61 11.71
C GLY A 88 11.94 21.73 11.95
N THR A 89 11.60 21.75 13.23
CA THR A 89 10.23 21.89 13.71
C THR A 89 10.09 23.23 14.41
N PHE A 90 9.30 24.14 13.85
CA PHE A 90 9.21 25.54 14.28
C PHE A 90 7.82 25.85 14.85
N PRO A 91 7.73 26.24 16.13
CA PRO A 91 6.46 26.68 16.71
C PRO A 91 6.10 28.07 16.16
N VAL A 92 4.88 28.20 15.66
CA VAL A 92 4.30 29.49 15.25
C VAL A 92 3.10 29.77 16.12
N SER A 93 3.15 30.85 16.88
CA SER A 93 2.08 31.23 17.81
C SER A 93 1.46 32.56 17.45
N VAL A 94 0.19 32.72 17.82
CA VAL A 94 -0.58 33.92 17.57
C VAL A 94 -1.48 34.22 18.75
N TRP A 95 -1.57 35.50 19.11
CA TRP A 95 -2.58 35.97 20.06
C TRP A 95 -3.30 37.20 19.51
N VAL A 96 -4.57 37.31 19.92
CA VAL A 96 -5.49 38.32 19.41
C VAL A 96 -5.82 39.34 20.49
N THR A 97 -5.73 40.61 20.12
CA THR A 97 -6.13 41.76 20.94
C THR A 97 -7.19 42.60 20.23
N HIS A 98 -7.90 43.46 20.96
CA HIS A 98 -8.72 44.48 20.33
C HIS A 98 -7.82 45.55 19.69
N LYS A 99 -8.15 46.00 18.47
CA LYS A 99 -7.35 46.98 17.73
C LYS A 99 -7.15 48.31 18.49
N ASN A 100 -8.15 48.71 19.28
CA ASN A 100 -8.13 49.98 20.03
C ASN A 100 -7.64 49.84 21.49
N CYS A 101 -7.06 48.70 21.87
CA CYS A 101 -6.58 48.51 23.24
C CYS A 101 -5.31 47.65 23.30
N TRP A 102 -4.15 48.30 23.23
CA TRP A 102 -2.84 47.65 23.32
C TRP A 102 -2.56 47.04 24.69
N LEU A 103 -3.03 47.67 25.77
CA LEU A 103 -2.82 47.23 27.16
C LEU A 103 -3.83 46.15 27.61
N CYS A 104 -4.79 45.80 26.76
CA CYS A 104 -5.76 44.77 27.08
C CYS A 104 -5.12 43.38 27.07
N ARG A 105 -5.64 42.49 27.93
CA ARG A 105 -5.25 41.08 27.90
C ARG A 105 -5.65 40.43 26.57
N PRO A 106 -4.86 39.46 26.07
CA PRO A 106 -5.21 38.73 24.85
C PRO A 106 -6.53 37.97 25.06
N ILE A 107 -7.41 38.07 24.06
CA ILE A 107 -8.76 37.47 24.10
C ILE A 107 -8.67 35.99 23.77
N ALA A 108 -7.75 35.63 22.87
CA ALA A 108 -7.48 34.25 22.51
C ALA A 108 -6.01 34.12 22.10
N ARG A 109 -5.46 32.92 22.29
CA ARG A 109 -4.11 32.54 21.88
C ARG A 109 -4.15 31.12 21.34
N ASN A 110 -3.34 30.84 20.33
CA ASN A 110 -3.15 29.49 19.83
C ASN A 110 -1.74 29.33 19.24
N ILE A 111 -1.32 28.09 19.05
CA ILE A 111 -0.01 27.71 18.54
C ILE A 111 -0.16 26.56 17.54
N THR A 112 0.61 26.63 16.47
CA THR A 112 0.77 25.55 15.50
C THR A 112 2.24 25.22 15.35
N VAL A 113 2.54 24.05 14.81
CA VAL A 113 3.90 23.58 14.57
C VAL A 113 4.09 23.43 13.08
N LEU A 114 5.05 24.16 12.52
CA LEU A 114 5.44 24.08 11.13
C LEU A 114 6.68 23.19 11.00
N GLN A 115 6.58 22.16 10.16
CA GLN A 115 7.70 21.28 9.84
C GLN A 115 8.37 21.74 8.54
N ILE A 116 9.69 21.89 8.58
CA ILE A 116 10.52 22.20 7.42
C ILE A 116 11.51 21.06 7.25
N THR A 117 11.59 20.50 6.04
CA THR A 117 12.46 19.38 5.70
C THR A 117 13.40 19.77 4.56
N GLU A 118 14.58 19.17 4.51
CA GLU A 118 15.49 19.34 3.38
C GLU A 118 15.06 18.52 2.16
N PHE A 119 14.12 17.59 2.32
CA PHE A 119 13.65 16.65 1.31
C PHE A 119 12.38 17.12 0.59
N ILE A 120 12.09 16.50 -0.56
CA ILE A 120 10.82 16.66 -1.27
C ILE A 120 9.69 16.10 -0.38
N THR A 121 8.58 16.84 -0.28
CA THR A 121 7.37 16.42 0.43
C THR A 121 6.30 15.91 -0.53
N GLY A 122 5.60 14.84 -0.17
CA GLY A 122 4.56 14.26 -0.99
C GLY A 122 4.02 12.95 -0.42
N ASN A 123 3.12 12.31 -1.15
CA ASN A 123 2.57 11.02 -0.78
C ASN A 123 2.55 10.02 -1.96
N LEU A 124 2.55 8.74 -1.62
CA LEU A 124 2.30 7.66 -2.58
C LEU A 124 0.85 7.21 -2.43
N THR A 125 0.17 7.05 -3.56
CA THR A 125 -1.20 6.56 -3.66
C THR A 125 -1.25 5.35 -4.57
N ILE A 126 -2.07 4.37 -4.20
CA ILE A 126 -2.28 3.14 -4.94
C ILE A 126 -3.75 3.08 -5.33
N ALA A 127 -4.03 2.88 -6.61
CA ALA A 127 -5.38 2.70 -7.13
C ALA A 127 -5.45 1.42 -7.96
N GLN A 128 -6.36 0.52 -7.60
CA GLN A 128 -6.69 -0.64 -8.42
C GLN A 128 -7.72 -0.23 -9.45
N ILE A 129 -7.41 -0.45 -10.73
CA ILE A 129 -8.33 -0.20 -11.82
C ILE A 129 -9.02 -1.52 -12.12
N GLU A 130 -10.27 -1.65 -11.68
CA GLU A 130 -11.18 -2.72 -12.08
C GLU A 130 -11.93 -2.28 -13.34
N ASP A 131 -11.88 -3.07 -14.41
CA ASP A 131 -12.56 -2.74 -15.67
C ASP A 131 -14.08 -2.93 -15.52
N SER A 132 -14.77 -1.91 -15.00
CA SER A 132 -16.21 -1.93 -14.80
C SER A 132 -16.96 -1.54 -16.08
N ARG A 133 -16.82 -2.31 -17.17
CA ARG A 133 -17.68 -2.19 -18.38
C ARG A 133 -17.88 -3.49 -19.16
N VAL A 134 -18.37 -4.56 -18.52
CA VAL A 134 -19.19 -5.58 -19.22
C VAL A 134 -20.30 -6.07 -18.30
N THR A 135 -21.41 -5.33 -18.23
CA THR A 135 -22.69 -5.85 -17.78
C THR A 135 -23.42 -6.43 -18.98
N THR A 136 -23.23 -7.72 -19.24
CA THR A 136 -24.22 -8.55 -19.94
C THR A 136 -24.10 -9.99 -19.46
N HIS A 137 -24.99 -10.32 -18.52
CA HIS A 137 -25.45 -11.64 -18.10
C HIS A 137 -24.55 -12.86 -18.35
N GLY A 138 -24.00 -13.42 -17.27
CA GLY A 138 -23.66 -14.84 -17.19
C GLY A 138 -22.34 -15.13 -16.49
N SER A 139 -22.43 -15.48 -15.19
CA SER A 139 -21.40 -16.11 -14.34
C SER A 139 -20.07 -15.35 -14.12
N SER A 140 -19.94 -14.82 -12.90
CA SER A 140 -18.72 -14.38 -12.16
C SER A 140 -17.51 -15.30 -12.36
N SER A 141 -16.26 -14.83 -12.51
CA SER A 141 -15.55 -13.88 -11.63
C SER A 141 -14.41 -13.18 -12.39
N SER A 142 -14.39 -11.85 -12.30
CA SER A 142 -13.31 -10.91 -12.65
C SER A 142 -12.02 -11.23 -11.85
N THR A 143 -10.80 -10.90 -12.26
CA THR A 143 -10.27 -9.51 -12.26
C THR A 143 -8.84 -9.44 -12.82
N ASP A 144 -8.65 -8.87 -14.01
CA ASP A 144 -7.37 -8.28 -14.43
C ASP A 144 -7.31 -6.86 -13.82
N THR A 145 -6.87 -6.76 -12.55
CA THR A 145 -6.79 -5.47 -11.85
C THR A 145 -5.41 -4.86 -12.04
N VAL A 146 -5.29 -3.95 -13.00
CA VAL A 146 -4.07 -3.16 -13.16
C VAL A 146 -3.96 -2.22 -11.96
N THR A 147 -2.86 -2.33 -11.22
CA THR A 147 -2.60 -1.44 -10.09
C THR A 147 -1.78 -0.25 -10.58
N ARG A 148 -2.32 0.95 -10.39
CA ARG A 148 -1.61 2.21 -10.65
C ARG A 148 -1.05 2.73 -9.34
N ILE A 149 0.26 2.94 -9.30
CA ILE A 149 0.94 3.60 -8.19
C ILE A 149 1.32 5.01 -8.65
N SER A 150 0.96 6.03 -7.89
CA SER A 150 1.22 7.42 -8.21
C SER A 150 1.79 8.20 -7.04
N PHE A 151 2.73 9.07 -7.33
CA PHE A 151 3.27 10.07 -6.42
C PHE A 151 2.50 11.39 -6.58
N SER A 152 2.04 11.95 -5.46
CA SER A 152 1.55 13.33 -5.42
C SER A 152 2.56 14.21 -4.70
N LEU A 153 3.12 15.18 -5.42
CA LEU A 153 3.94 16.23 -4.85
C LEU A 153 3.10 17.12 -3.94
N HIS A 154 3.59 17.42 -2.73
CA HIS A 154 3.04 18.43 -1.85
C HIS A 154 3.89 19.70 -1.95
N ASP A 155 3.47 20.64 -2.79
CA ASP A 155 4.17 21.92 -3.03
C ASP A 155 3.19 23.10 -3.12
N PRO A 156 2.66 23.56 -1.98
CA PRO A 156 1.64 24.61 -1.96
C PRO A 156 2.16 25.98 -2.42
N SER A 157 3.47 26.24 -2.34
CA SER A 157 4.08 27.50 -2.80
C SER A 157 4.57 27.48 -4.24
N HIS A 158 4.39 26.36 -4.95
CA HIS A 158 4.94 26.14 -6.30
C HIS A 158 6.46 26.34 -6.36
N TYR A 159 7.17 25.94 -5.31
CA TYR A 159 8.62 26.02 -5.20
C TYR A 159 9.32 25.24 -6.32
N PHE A 160 8.77 24.10 -6.73
CA PHE A 160 9.33 23.23 -7.76
C PHE A 160 8.78 23.50 -9.17
N LYS A 161 8.14 24.65 -9.44
CA LYS A 161 7.46 24.88 -10.75
C LYS A 161 8.38 24.74 -11.97
N SER A 162 9.66 25.09 -11.82
CA SER A 162 10.67 25.05 -12.88
C SER A 162 11.55 23.81 -12.81
N ALA A 163 11.30 22.91 -11.87
CA ALA A 163 12.09 21.72 -11.68
C ALA A 163 11.68 20.60 -12.64
N SER A 164 12.69 19.90 -13.15
CA SER A 164 12.50 18.62 -13.83
C SER A 164 12.59 17.49 -12.81
N PHE A 165 11.65 16.54 -12.89
CA PHE A 165 11.60 15.42 -11.97
C PHE A 165 12.08 14.12 -12.62
N VAL A 166 12.73 13.28 -11.81
CA VAL A 166 13.06 11.89 -12.13
C VAL A 166 12.59 11.02 -10.97
N TYR A 167 11.86 9.96 -11.27
CA TYR A 167 11.28 9.04 -10.30
C TYR A 167 11.94 7.67 -10.47
N ASN A 168 12.64 7.21 -9.43
CA ASN A 168 13.24 5.88 -9.39
C ASN A 168 12.43 4.95 -8.48
N TRP A 169 11.72 4.01 -9.09
CA TRP A 169 10.82 3.06 -8.45
C TRP A 169 11.54 1.74 -8.20
N ASP A 170 11.41 1.20 -7.00
CA ASP A 170 11.85 -0.13 -6.61
C ASP A 170 10.66 -0.88 -5.99
N PHE A 171 10.28 -2.00 -6.60
CA PHE A 171 9.13 -2.80 -6.19
C PHE A 171 9.51 -3.96 -5.26
N GLY A 172 10.78 -4.06 -4.84
CA GLY A 172 11.30 -5.11 -3.98
C GLY A 172 11.54 -6.45 -4.67
N ASP A 173 11.45 -6.50 -6.00
CA ASP A 173 11.76 -7.67 -6.84
C ASP A 173 13.17 -7.62 -7.46
N GLY A 174 13.97 -6.62 -7.06
CA GLY A 174 15.32 -6.38 -7.58
C GLY A 174 15.36 -5.64 -8.92
N VAL A 175 14.21 -5.21 -9.45
CA VAL A 175 14.12 -4.42 -10.68
C VAL A 175 13.78 -2.97 -10.34
N TYR A 176 14.64 -2.06 -10.79
CA TYR A 176 14.41 -0.62 -10.69
C TYR A 176 13.77 -0.08 -11.98
N ARG A 177 12.85 0.87 -11.85
CA ARG A 177 12.21 1.55 -12.99
C ARG A 177 12.37 3.05 -12.85
N ILE A 178 12.87 3.70 -13.90
CA ILE A 178 13.06 5.16 -13.91
C ILE A 178 12.02 5.79 -14.85
N THR A 179 11.27 6.77 -14.36
CA THR A 179 10.25 7.47 -15.15
C THR A 179 10.39 8.99 -15.02
N LYS A 180 9.84 9.72 -16.00
CA LYS A 180 9.65 11.18 -15.93
C LYS A 180 8.25 11.53 -15.42
N GLU A 181 7.31 10.62 -15.58
CA GLU A 181 5.95 10.72 -15.06
C GLU A 181 5.90 10.29 -13.59
N PRO A 182 5.05 10.93 -12.76
CA PRO A 182 4.93 10.62 -11.34
C PRO A 182 4.07 9.37 -11.07
N PHE A 183 3.92 8.47 -12.04
CA PHE A 183 3.11 7.28 -11.88
C PHE A 183 3.64 6.10 -12.70
N VAL A 184 3.30 4.90 -12.23
CA VAL A 184 3.65 3.63 -12.85
C VAL A 184 2.45 2.69 -12.78
N TYR A 185 2.28 1.89 -13.82
CA TYR A 185 1.37 0.76 -13.81
C TYR A 185 2.17 -0.48 -13.45
N CYS A 186 1.72 -1.20 -12.42
CA CYS A 186 2.22 -2.52 -12.11
C CYS A 186 1.09 -3.54 -12.30
N ASN A 187 1.41 -4.61 -13.04
CA ASN A 187 0.70 -5.87 -12.90
C ASN A 187 1.42 -6.64 -11.80
N CYS A 188 1.20 -6.22 -10.56
CA CYS A 188 1.81 -6.85 -9.42
C CYS A 188 1.10 -8.21 -9.19
N SER A 189 1.51 -9.25 -9.93
CA SER A 189 0.86 -10.57 -9.93
C SER A 189 1.38 -11.52 -8.85
N SER A 190 2.34 -11.08 -8.03
CA SER A 190 3.00 -11.92 -7.03
C SER A 190 2.43 -11.65 -5.64
N LYS A 191 1.81 -12.70 -5.10
CA LYS A 191 1.16 -12.75 -3.79
C LYS A 191 2.13 -12.34 -2.67
N GLY A 192 1.66 -11.55 -1.71
CA GLY A 192 2.39 -11.18 -0.49
C GLY A 192 2.47 -9.67 -0.24
N ASN A 193 2.83 -9.29 0.99
CA ASN A 193 3.06 -7.90 1.36
C ASN A 193 4.39 -7.44 0.75
N ARG A 194 4.33 -6.50 -0.20
CA ARG A 194 5.52 -5.86 -0.79
C ARG A 194 5.58 -4.40 -0.38
N THR A 195 6.78 -3.86 -0.26
CA THR A 195 6.98 -2.44 -0.07
C THR A 195 7.51 -1.86 -1.36
N VAL A 196 6.80 -0.86 -1.89
CA VAL A 196 7.27 -0.09 -3.04
C VAL A 196 8.02 1.11 -2.51
N HIS A 197 9.27 1.25 -2.93
CA HIS A 197 10.13 2.38 -2.63
C HIS A 197 10.20 3.30 -3.86
N LEU A 198 10.11 4.61 -3.62
CA LEU A 198 10.28 5.64 -4.63
C LEU A 198 11.35 6.61 -4.15
N LYS A 199 12.36 6.85 -4.98
CA LYS A 199 13.26 7.99 -4.85
C LYS A 199 12.93 9.03 -5.92
N ALA A 200 12.41 10.17 -5.50
CA ALA A 200 12.16 11.31 -6.36
C ALA A 200 13.36 12.26 -6.33
N VAL A 201 13.75 12.78 -7.50
CA VAL A 201 14.81 13.76 -7.67
C VAL A 201 14.25 14.93 -8.46
N ALA A 202 14.36 16.14 -7.91
CA ALA A 202 13.97 17.39 -8.55
C ALA A 202 15.22 18.22 -8.84
N GLU A 203 15.37 18.68 -10.08
CA GLU A 203 16.55 19.42 -10.56
C GLU A 203 16.13 20.69 -11.32
N TRP A 204 16.74 21.83 -11.01
CA TRP A 204 16.48 23.12 -11.67
C TRP A 204 17.71 24.03 -11.67
N ASP A 205 17.76 24.98 -12.61
CA ASP A 205 18.80 26.01 -12.63
C ASP A 205 18.38 27.22 -11.78
N GLN A 206 19.30 27.74 -10.98
CA GLN A 206 19.18 28.99 -10.24
C GLN A 206 20.31 29.95 -10.63
N THR A 207 19.99 31.23 -10.81
CA THR A 207 21.01 32.24 -11.12
C THR A 207 21.82 32.56 -9.87
N GLY A 208 23.13 32.29 -9.89
CA GLY A 208 24.05 32.58 -8.77
C GLY A 208 24.24 34.08 -8.52
N SER A 209 24.64 34.43 -7.29
CA SER A 209 24.72 35.82 -6.81
C SER A 209 26.03 36.56 -7.12
N VAL A 210 27.10 35.89 -7.55
CA VAL A 210 28.44 36.54 -7.59
C VAL A 210 29.08 36.56 -8.97
N ILE A 211 28.70 35.65 -9.85
CA ILE A 211 29.08 35.62 -11.28
C ILE A 211 27.84 35.07 -11.99
N HIS A 212 27.54 35.48 -13.22
CA HIS A 212 26.40 34.96 -14.02
C HIS A 212 26.56 33.47 -14.41
N GLU A 213 27.04 32.63 -13.49
CA GLU A 213 27.04 31.18 -13.59
C GLU A 213 25.68 30.65 -13.12
N LYS A 214 25.13 29.72 -13.90
CA LYS A 214 23.94 28.97 -13.52
C LYS A 214 24.36 27.90 -12.53
N GLU A 215 23.82 27.93 -11.33
CA GLU A 215 23.97 26.85 -10.37
C GLU A 215 22.81 25.86 -10.55
N THR A 216 23.14 24.60 -10.80
CA THR A 216 22.16 23.53 -10.85
C THR A 216 21.83 23.08 -9.42
N MET A 217 20.59 23.31 -9.01
CA MET A 217 20.07 22.93 -7.71
C MET A 217 19.39 21.57 -7.79
N GLN A 218 19.52 20.78 -6.73
CA GLN A 218 18.90 19.46 -6.63
C GLN A 218 18.28 19.22 -5.26
N LYS A 219 17.10 18.61 -5.25
CA LYS A 219 16.42 18.11 -4.04
C LYS A 219 15.97 16.67 -4.26
N THR A 220 15.98 15.87 -3.20
CA THR A 220 15.57 14.47 -3.25
C THR A 220 14.50 14.16 -2.21
N GLY A 221 13.71 13.13 -2.43
CA GLY A 221 12.78 12.59 -1.44
C GLY A 221 12.65 11.09 -1.59
N ASP A 222 12.60 10.38 -0.46
CA ASP A 222 12.43 8.93 -0.40
C ASP A 222 11.07 8.60 0.20
N PHE A 223 10.30 7.77 -0.49
CA PHE A 223 8.93 7.42 -0.14
C PHE A 223 8.77 5.91 -0.17
N SER A 224 7.92 5.39 0.71
CA SER A 224 7.60 3.97 0.75
C SER A 224 6.12 3.77 1.01
N THR A 225 5.52 2.79 0.34
CA THR A 225 4.14 2.36 0.61
C THR A 225 4.02 0.85 0.55
N ALA A 226 3.14 0.30 1.38
CA ALA A 226 2.85 -1.13 1.38
C ALA A 226 1.82 -1.46 0.29
N LEU A 227 2.11 -2.47 -0.50
CA LEU A 227 1.22 -3.07 -1.48
C LEU A 227 0.73 -4.41 -0.91
N GLU A 228 -0.56 -4.46 -0.58
CA GLU A 228 -1.26 -5.68 -0.18
C GLU A 228 -2.10 -6.19 -1.35
N LEU A 229 -1.76 -7.37 -1.87
CA LEU A 229 -2.48 -8.02 -2.96
C LEU A 229 -3.29 -9.19 -2.40
N SER A 230 -4.61 -9.12 -2.51
CA SER A 230 -5.52 -10.18 -2.08
C SER A 230 -5.39 -11.41 -2.99
N GLU A 231 -5.32 -12.59 -2.38
CA GLU A 231 -5.16 -13.85 -3.09
C GLU A 231 -6.38 -14.18 -3.97
N ILE A 232 -6.18 -14.37 -5.27
CA ILE A 232 -7.06 -15.20 -6.10
C ILE A 232 -6.29 -16.47 -6.45
N LEU A 233 -6.53 -17.54 -5.70
CA LEU A 233 -6.16 -18.90 -6.10
C LEU A 233 -7.03 -19.29 -7.30
N SER A 234 -6.56 -19.08 -8.52
CA SER A 234 -7.20 -19.72 -9.69
C SER A 234 -6.67 -21.15 -9.83
N GLU A 235 -7.38 -22.08 -9.19
CA GLU A 235 -7.23 -23.51 -9.43
C GLU A 235 -7.82 -23.84 -10.80
N PHE A 236 -7.00 -23.87 -11.85
CA PHE A 236 -7.52 -24.10 -13.20
C PHE A 236 -7.80 -25.59 -13.47
N SER A 237 -8.94 -25.80 -14.13
CA SER A 237 -9.34 -27.01 -14.86
C SER A 237 -8.40 -27.22 -16.08
N PRO A 238 -8.53 -28.28 -16.91
CA PRO A 238 -7.52 -28.62 -17.93
C PRO A 238 -7.38 -27.61 -19.10
N PHE A 239 -8.05 -26.46 -19.01
CA PHE A 239 -8.10 -25.43 -20.04
C PHE A 239 -7.42 -24.13 -19.55
N LEU A 240 -6.49 -23.61 -20.34
CA LEU A 240 -5.79 -22.35 -20.08
C LEU A 240 -6.11 -21.34 -21.18
N PHE A 241 -6.50 -20.14 -20.76
CA PHE A 241 -6.73 -18.99 -21.61
C PHE A 241 -5.91 -17.81 -21.09
N LEU A 242 -5.00 -17.29 -21.90
CA LEU A 242 -4.12 -16.19 -21.55
C LEU A 242 -4.15 -15.10 -22.64
N PRO A 243 -4.68 -13.91 -22.36
CA PRO A 243 -4.51 -12.76 -23.24
C PRO A 243 -3.12 -12.15 -23.07
N PHE A 244 -2.35 -12.05 -24.16
CA PHE A 244 -1.06 -11.37 -24.25
C PHE A 244 -1.25 -10.01 -24.91
N CYS A 245 -1.24 -8.92 -24.15
CA CYS A 245 -1.24 -7.55 -24.69
C CYS A 245 0.11 -6.87 -24.45
N SER A 246 0.70 -6.33 -25.51
CA SER A 246 1.93 -5.54 -25.46
C SER A 246 1.62 -4.09 -25.82
N CYS A 247 1.69 -3.20 -24.82
CA CYS A 247 1.58 -1.74 -25.01
C CYS A 247 2.95 -1.06 -25.20
N HIS A 248 4.04 -1.84 -25.21
CA HIS A 248 5.41 -1.33 -25.31
C HIS A 248 5.93 -1.16 -26.74
N PHE A 249 5.24 -1.72 -27.75
CA PHE A 249 5.74 -1.77 -29.11
C PHE A 249 4.69 -1.35 -30.14
N SER A 250 5.13 -0.64 -31.18
CA SER A 250 4.32 -0.38 -32.38
C SER A 250 4.36 -1.63 -33.29
N PRO A 251 3.22 -2.12 -33.80
CA PRO A 251 3.17 -3.28 -34.70
C PRO A 251 4.04 -3.11 -35.96
N PRO A 252 4.52 -4.20 -36.58
CA PRO A 252 4.22 -5.61 -36.28
C PRO A 252 5.16 -6.23 -35.21
N LEU A 253 4.60 -7.12 -34.39
CA LEU A 253 5.32 -7.86 -33.35
C LEU A 253 5.43 -9.34 -33.71
N ALA A 254 6.59 -9.97 -33.52
CA ALA A 254 6.76 -11.41 -33.62
C ALA A 254 6.69 -12.03 -32.22
N LEU A 255 5.65 -12.83 -31.97
CA LEU A 255 5.41 -13.55 -30.72
C LEU A 255 5.81 -15.01 -30.88
N CYS A 256 6.65 -15.51 -29.99
CA CYS A 256 7.21 -16.84 -29.98
C CYS A 256 6.92 -17.47 -28.62
N TRP A 257 6.11 -18.54 -28.55
CA TRP A 257 5.74 -19.17 -27.27
C TRP A 257 5.92 -20.69 -27.27
N LEU A 258 6.16 -21.28 -26.10
CA LEU A 258 6.35 -22.71 -25.89
C LEU A 258 5.87 -23.14 -24.50
N ILE A 259 5.20 -24.29 -24.40
CA ILE A 259 4.81 -24.90 -23.12
C ILE A 259 5.58 -26.21 -22.95
N LYS A 260 6.28 -26.38 -21.82
CA LYS A 260 7.02 -27.60 -21.44
C LYS A 260 6.90 -27.88 -19.94
N SER A 261 7.43 -28.99 -19.45
CA SER A 261 7.49 -29.30 -18.00
C SER A 261 8.45 -28.37 -17.24
N GLU A 262 9.43 -27.77 -17.92
CA GLU A 262 10.46 -26.90 -17.37
C GLU A 262 10.58 -25.61 -18.19
N CYS A 263 11.03 -24.53 -17.57
CA CYS A 263 11.23 -23.24 -18.24
C CYS A 263 12.52 -23.28 -19.07
N ILE A 264 12.43 -23.19 -20.40
CA ILE A 264 13.58 -23.28 -21.30
C ILE A 264 13.70 -21.98 -22.09
N PRO A 265 14.92 -21.43 -22.25
CA PRO A 265 15.11 -20.27 -23.10
C PRO A 265 14.78 -20.57 -24.57
N LEU A 266 14.03 -19.68 -25.22
CA LEU A 266 13.49 -19.87 -26.57
C LEU A 266 14.45 -19.52 -27.70
N GLU A 267 15.61 -20.16 -27.84
CA GLU A 267 16.54 -19.83 -28.94
C GLU A 267 16.11 -20.39 -30.32
N GLY A 268 16.02 -19.51 -31.32
CA GLY A 268 15.72 -19.85 -32.71
C GLY A 268 14.27 -20.30 -32.94
N ASP A 269 14.06 -21.22 -33.88
CA ASP A 269 12.74 -21.70 -34.33
C ASP A 269 12.09 -22.73 -33.38
N LYS A 270 12.47 -22.75 -32.09
CA LYS A 270 12.02 -23.76 -31.12
C LYS A 270 10.68 -23.42 -30.45
N CYS A 271 9.90 -22.53 -31.04
CA CYS A 271 8.65 -22.02 -30.50
C CYS A 271 7.58 -21.90 -31.57
N HIS A 272 6.34 -21.73 -31.12
CA HIS A 272 5.26 -21.38 -32.00
C HIS A 272 5.32 -19.86 -32.29
N LEU A 273 5.77 -19.51 -33.49
CA LEU A 273 5.88 -18.12 -33.95
C LEU A 273 4.53 -17.62 -34.51
N VAL A 274 4.15 -16.40 -34.14
CA VAL A 274 2.92 -15.72 -34.57
C VAL A 274 3.24 -14.26 -34.84
N GLU A 275 2.92 -13.79 -36.05
CA GLU A 275 2.97 -12.36 -36.38
C GLU A 275 1.68 -11.67 -35.90
N ILE A 276 1.83 -10.64 -35.07
CA ILE A 276 0.71 -9.89 -34.50
C ILE A 276 0.60 -8.54 -35.21
N SER A 277 -0.53 -8.31 -35.89
CA SER A 277 -0.87 -7.05 -36.56
C SER A 277 -1.49 -5.99 -35.62
N GLY A 278 -1.90 -6.39 -34.42
CA GLY A 278 -2.44 -5.54 -33.36
C GLY A 278 -1.55 -5.47 -32.10
N SER A 279 -2.08 -4.95 -30.99
CA SER A 279 -1.38 -4.87 -29.70
C SER A 279 -1.58 -6.09 -28.80
N CYS A 280 -2.45 -7.04 -29.17
CA CYS A 280 -2.85 -8.16 -28.32
C CYS A 280 -3.00 -9.49 -29.09
N TYR A 281 -2.72 -10.61 -28.42
CA TYR A 281 -2.88 -11.98 -28.90
C TYR A 281 -3.43 -12.90 -27.79
N ASN A 282 -4.44 -13.70 -28.09
CA ASN A 282 -5.02 -14.62 -27.11
C ASN A 282 -4.47 -16.04 -27.30
N LEU A 283 -3.73 -16.53 -26.30
CA LEU A 283 -3.24 -17.90 -26.26
C LEU A 283 -4.29 -18.82 -25.60
N SER A 284 -4.70 -19.86 -26.32
CA SER A 284 -5.50 -20.95 -25.76
C SER A 284 -4.72 -22.26 -25.84
N HIS A 285 -4.66 -22.99 -24.72
CA HIS A 285 -3.98 -24.29 -24.65
C HIS A 285 -4.73 -25.25 -23.71
N THR A 286 -4.86 -26.50 -24.15
CA THR A 286 -5.50 -27.57 -23.37
C THR A 286 -4.46 -28.58 -22.92
N PHE A 287 -4.37 -28.81 -21.61
CA PHE A 287 -3.43 -29.77 -21.03
C PHE A 287 -4.02 -31.18 -21.04
N ARG A 288 -3.23 -32.15 -21.51
CA ARG A 288 -3.63 -33.56 -21.51
C ARG A 288 -3.36 -34.25 -20.18
N ASP A 289 -2.25 -33.90 -19.53
CA ASP A 289 -1.81 -34.51 -18.28
C ASP A 289 -1.81 -33.49 -17.14
N ALA A 290 -2.02 -34.00 -15.92
CA ALA A 290 -1.81 -33.23 -14.71
C ALA A 290 -0.31 -33.14 -14.41
N GLY A 291 0.15 -31.96 -14.01
CA GLY A 291 1.58 -31.73 -13.82
C GLY A 291 1.93 -30.27 -13.66
N GLN A 292 3.22 -30.03 -13.47
CA GLN A 292 3.79 -28.69 -13.57
C GLN A 292 4.29 -28.46 -14.99
N TYR A 293 3.90 -27.32 -15.54
CA TYR A 293 4.30 -26.84 -16.85
C TYR A 293 4.87 -25.43 -16.70
N CYS A 294 5.63 -24.99 -17.67
CA CYS A 294 6.13 -23.64 -17.81
C CYS A 294 5.86 -23.17 -19.23
N LEU A 295 5.19 -22.02 -19.33
CA LEU A 295 5.01 -21.27 -20.54
C LEU A 295 6.17 -20.29 -20.68
N SER A 296 6.97 -20.48 -21.71
CA SER A 296 8.03 -19.55 -22.11
C SER A 296 7.49 -18.70 -23.25
N VAL A 297 7.67 -17.38 -23.17
CA VAL A 297 7.17 -16.43 -24.16
C VAL A 297 8.28 -15.45 -24.52
N ARG A 298 8.48 -15.22 -25.82
CA ARG A 298 9.42 -14.28 -26.41
C ARG A 298 8.65 -13.36 -27.34
N VAL A 299 8.85 -12.06 -27.19
CA VAL A 299 8.30 -11.04 -28.08
C VAL A 299 9.47 -10.25 -28.66
N GLU A 300 9.50 -10.10 -29.97
CA GLU A 300 10.54 -9.34 -30.66
C GLU A 300 9.95 -8.35 -31.69
N ASN A 301 10.63 -7.23 -31.86
CA ASN A 301 10.29 -6.19 -32.84
C ASN A 301 11.55 -5.66 -33.54
N GLY A 302 12.29 -6.53 -34.23
CA GLY A 302 13.46 -6.22 -35.08
C GLY A 302 14.68 -5.55 -34.40
N VAL A 303 14.51 -4.95 -33.22
CA VAL A 303 15.46 -4.10 -32.49
C VAL A 303 15.51 -4.49 -31.02
N THR A 304 14.38 -4.93 -30.46
CA THR A 304 14.23 -5.26 -29.04
C THR A 304 13.57 -6.62 -28.88
N MET A 305 14.09 -7.42 -27.94
CA MET A 305 13.60 -8.76 -27.60
C MET A 305 13.31 -8.80 -26.10
N LEU A 306 12.11 -9.27 -25.73
CA LEU A 306 11.67 -9.49 -24.36
C LEU A 306 11.30 -10.96 -24.19
N GLN A 307 11.76 -11.59 -23.11
CA GLN A 307 11.44 -12.98 -22.81
C GLN A 307 10.96 -13.15 -21.37
N THR A 308 9.85 -13.85 -21.18
CA THR A 308 9.20 -14.09 -19.90
C THR A 308 8.83 -15.56 -19.72
N TYR A 309 8.67 -15.98 -18.47
CA TYR A 309 8.32 -17.36 -18.10
C TYR A 309 7.18 -17.36 -17.11
N HIS A 310 6.24 -18.29 -17.28
CA HIS A 310 5.09 -18.44 -16.41
C HIS A 310 4.89 -19.91 -16.02
N GLY A 311 4.96 -20.19 -14.72
CA GLY A 311 4.73 -21.53 -14.18
C GLY A 311 3.24 -21.84 -14.06
N ILE A 312 2.83 -23.02 -14.53
CA ILE A 312 1.45 -23.49 -14.60
C ILE A 312 1.37 -24.82 -13.85
N LYS A 313 0.39 -24.98 -12.96
CA LYS A 313 0.16 -26.24 -12.23
C LYS A 313 -1.23 -26.77 -12.54
N VAL A 314 -1.30 -27.90 -13.22
CA VAL A 314 -2.54 -28.57 -13.64
C VAL A 314 -2.84 -29.71 -12.67
N ARG A 315 -4.02 -29.73 -12.06
CA ARG A 315 -4.48 -30.85 -11.23
C ARG A 315 -5.25 -31.88 -12.07
N PRO A 316 -5.22 -33.17 -11.69
CA PRO A 316 -6.02 -34.18 -12.36
C PRO A 316 -7.50 -33.89 -12.12
N ALA A 317 -8.29 -33.90 -13.19
CA ALA A 317 -9.74 -33.90 -13.12
C ALA A 317 -10.21 -35.30 -12.69
N GLY A 318 -10.08 -35.62 -11.41
CA GLY A 318 -10.45 -36.92 -10.85
C GLY A 318 -10.84 -36.82 -9.39
N ILE A 319 -11.81 -37.64 -8.98
CA ILE A 319 -12.28 -37.74 -7.60
C ILE A 319 -11.08 -38.03 -6.69
N HIS A 320 -10.88 -37.20 -5.67
CA HIS A 320 -9.74 -37.29 -4.77
C HIS A 320 -9.68 -38.70 -4.14
N PRO A 321 -8.54 -39.42 -4.20
CA PRO A 321 -8.45 -40.81 -3.72
C PRO A 321 -8.85 -41.00 -2.26
N ALA A 322 -8.81 -39.93 -1.45
CA ALA A 322 -9.30 -39.95 -0.07
C ALA A 322 -10.81 -40.25 0.04
N PHE A 323 -11.64 -39.79 -0.90
CA PHE A 323 -13.08 -40.08 -0.88
C PHE A 323 -13.36 -41.58 -1.10
N PHE A 324 -12.58 -42.22 -1.96
CA PHE A 324 -12.69 -43.66 -2.21
C PHE A 324 -12.25 -44.47 -0.99
N VAL A 325 -11.14 -44.08 -0.36
CA VAL A 325 -10.64 -44.72 0.88
C VAL A 325 -11.64 -44.53 2.03
N LEU A 326 -12.22 -43.34 2.20
CA LEU A 326 -13.23 -43.08 3.22
C LEU A 326 -14.49 -43.95 3.02
N LEU A 327 -14.97 -44.05 1.78
CA LEU A 327 -16.12 -44.90 1.46
C LEU A 327 -15.82 -46.39 1.75
N CYS A 328 -14.63 -46.88 1.37
CA CYS A 328 -14.21 -48.26 1.66
C CYS A 328 -14.06 -48.53 3.16
N THR A 329 -13.45 -47.60 3.92
CA THR A 329 -13.30 -47.77 5.38
C THR A 329 -14.64 -47.78 6.11
N ALA A 330 -15.60 -46.95 5.68
CA ALA A 330 -16.96 -46.96 6.21
C ALA A 330 -17.65 -48.32 5.96
N LEU A 331 -17.57 -48.85 4.75
CA LEU A 331 -18.16 -50.15 4.40
C LEU A 331 -17.54 -51.31 5.21
N VAL A 332 -16.21 -51.34 5.36
CA VAL A 332 -15.52 -52.36 6.16
C VAL A 332 -15.91 -52.27 7.64
N SER A 333 -16.05 -51.05 8.18
CA SER A 333 -16.48 -50.85 9.57
C SER A 333 -17.89 -51.38 9.83
N VAL A 334 -18.82 -51.15 8.91
CA VAL A 334 -20.21 -51.65 9.00
C VAL A 334 -20.22 -53.18 8.96
N MET A 335 -19.42 -53.80 8.09
CA MET A 335 -19.30 -55.25 8.02
C MET A 335 -18.72 -55.85 9.31
N LEU A 336 -17.70 -55.21 9.91
CA LEU A 336 -17.12 -55.63 11.19
C LEU A 336 -18.14 -55.55 12.33
N VAL A 337 -18.92 -54.46 12.40
CA VAL A 337 -20.00 -54.31 13.39
C VAL A 337 -21.07 -55.38 13.21
N LEU A 338 -21.45 -55.69 11.97
CA LEU A 338 -22.41 -56.77 11.68
C LEU A 338 -21.89 -58.14 12.10
N VAL A 339 -20.61 -58.45 11.86
CA VAL A 339 -19.99 -59.72 12.28
C VAL A 339 -19.88 -59.81 13.80
N LEU A 340 -19.49 -58.74 14.48
CA LEU A 340 -19.47 -58.69 15.95
C LEU A 340 -20.88 -58.85 16.53
N TYR A 341 -21.87 -58.21 15.91
CA TYR A 341 -23.27 -58.33 16.34
C TYR A 341 -23.81 -59.76 16.19
N THR A 342 -23.53 -60.43 15.06
CA THR A 342 -23.99 -61.82 14.85
C THR A 342 -23.26 -62.82 15.74
N THR A 343 -21.96 -62.65 15.97
CA THR A 343 -21.17 -63.53 16.85
C THR A 343 -21.53 -63.35 18.33
N LEU A 344 -21.78 -62.12 18.80
CA LEU A 344 -22.29 -61.88 20.15
C LEU A 344 -23.68 -62.48 20.33
N ARG A 345 -24.57 -62.30 19.35
CA ARG A 345 -25.93 -62.87 19.37
C ARG A 345 -25.95 -64.39 19.33
N SER A 346 -25.03 -65.03 18.61
CA SER A 346 -24.92 -66.50 18.61
C SER A 346 -24.36 -67.04 19.94
N ASN A 347 -23.40 -66.35 20.55
CA ASN A 347 -22.79 -66.77 21.80
C ASN A 347 -23.77 -66.64 22.99
N THR A 348 -24.65 -65.63 22.98
CA THR A 348 -25.75 -65.54 23.96
C THR A 348 -26.78 -66.66 23.84
N GLN A 349 -26.96 -67.26 22.65
CA GLN A 349 -27.84 -68.43 22.49
C GLN A 349 -27.21 -69.73 23.01
N GLN A 350 -25.87 -69.79 23.14
CA GLN A 350 -25.16 -71.02 23.52
C GLN A 350 -24.84 -71.12 25.02
N LYS A 351 -24.94 -70.02 25.78
CA LYS A 351 -24.67 -69.99 27.22
C LYS A 351 -25.78 -70.54 28.13
N ASP A 352 -26.98 -70.81 27.61
CA ASP A 352 -28.09 -71.34 28.41
C ASP A 352 -28.08 -72.88 28.59
N LEU A 353 -27.04 -73.62 28.14
CA LEU A 353 -27.15 -75.09 28.02
C LEU A 353 -26.05 -75.98 28.62
N VAL A 354 -25.02 -75.49 29.33
CA VAL A 354 -24.03 -76.43 29.91
C VAL A 354 -23.48 -75.98 31.27
N GLU A 355 -23.91 -76.65 32.33
CA GLU A 355 -23.22 -76.72 33.63
C GLU A 355 -23.01 -78.21 33.98
N VAL A 356 -21.78 -78.73 33.96
CA VAL A 356 -21.41 -80.00 34.62
C VAL A 356 -19.99 -79.94 35.19
N PHE A 357 -19.90 -80.43 36.43
CA PHE A 357 -18.79 -80.55 37.39
C PHE A 357 -17.56 -81.33 36.90
N SER A 358 -16.40 -81.01 37.48
CA SER A 358 -15.15 -81.78 37.37
C SER A 358 -14.71 -82.34 38.75
N TYR A 359 -14.28 -83.60 38.77
CA TYR A 359 -13.58 -84.24 39.90
C TYR A 359 -12.14 -84.53 39.49
N SER A 360 -11.17 -84.14 40.32
CA SER A 360 -9.74 -84.39 40.15
C SER A 360 -9.27 -85.53 41.05
N TYR A 361 -8.55 -86.51 40.50
CA TYR A 361 -7.81 -87.53 41.26
C TYR A 361 -6.33 -87.16 41.30
N PHE A 362 -5.77 -87.06 42.51
CA PHE A 362 -4.34 -86.98 42.81
C PHE A 362 -3.87 -88.39 43.18
N GLU A 363 -2.67 -88.79 42.74
CA GLU A 363 -1.76 -89.53 43.61
C GLU A 363 -0.30 -89.44 43.13
N LEU A 364 0.58 -89.17 44.10
CA LEU A 364 2.04 -89.20 44.02
C LEU A 364 2.49 -90.52 44.66
N GLY A 365 3.46 -91.20 44.03
CA GLY A 365 4.14 -92.38 44.57
C GLY A 365 4.94 -93.09 43.50
#